data_AF-A0A7Y3S484-F1
#
_entry.id   AF-A0A7Y3S484-F1
#
_cell.length_a   1.000
_cell.length_b   1.000
_cell.length_c   1.000
_cell.angle_alpha   90.00
_cell.angle_beta   90.00
_cell.angle_gamma   90.00
#
_symmetry.space_group_name_H-M   'P 1'
#
loop_
_entity.id
_entity.type
_entity.pdbx_description
1 polymer ?
#
loop_
_entity_poly.entity_id
_entity_poly.type
_entity_poly.pdbx_seq_one_letter_code
_entity_poly.pdbx_strand_id
1 'polypeptide(L)'
;MAGGKFNQTAKLNTTNYWVEWPEGPLFPKFDDKIDRVEVWLMQKSTGAIQMTYQTAGFGPNSWRANRIWWPRVQVAGQWVWDGDGRFRPGPAMGSAVLIATSLFGFGKQSYFWWSEEVEIVIVP
;
A
#
# COMPACT_ATOMS: atom_id res chain seq x y z
N MET A 1 15.42 -12.01 -6.25
CA MET A 1 14.72 -11.49 -5.05
C MET A 1 13.23 -11.58 -5.31
N ALA A 2 12.42 -11.89 -4.29
CA ALA A 2 10.99 -11.65 -4.39
C ALA A 2 10.79 -10.17 -4.70
N GLY A 3 10.20 -9.86 -5.84
CA GLY A 3 10.14 -8.50 -6.36
C GLY A 3 9.13 -8.40 -7.49
N GLY A 4 8.22 -7.45 -7.34
CA GLY A 4 7.32 -7.00 -8.40
C GLY A 4 7.85 -5.69 -9.00
N LYS A 5 7.54 -5.43 -10.27
CA LYS A 5 7.68 -4.08 -10.82
C LYS A 5 6.47 -3.28 -10.33
N PHE A 6 6.67 -2.41 -9.35
CA PHE A 6 5.65 -1.44 -9.00
C PHE A 6 5.69 -0.33 -10.05
N ASN A 7 4.51 0.04 -10.54
CA ASN A 7 4.42 1.24 -11.35
C ASN A 7 4.77 2.43 -10.44
N GLN A 8 5.75 3.24 -10.83
CA GLN A 8 6.10 4.45 -10.08
C GLN A 8 5.01 5.53 -10.16
N THR A 9 3.92 5.25 -10.87
CA THR A 9 2.74 6.09 -10.93
C THR A 9 1.55 5.40 -10.27
N ALA A 10 0.90 6.08 -9.34
CA ALA A 10 -0.34 5.64 -8.70
C ALA A 10 -1.48 6.62 -8.99
N LYS A 11 -2.70 6.09 -9.15
CA LYS A 11 -3.84 6.89 -9.62
C LYS A 11 -4.69 7.37 -8.45
N LEU A 12 -5.00 8.65 -8.41
CA LEU A 12 -5.93 9.21 -7.42
C LEU A 12 -7.36 9.14 -7.94
N ASN A 13 -8.23 8.46 -7.21
CA ASN A 13 -9.68 8.56 -7.40
C ASN A 13 -10.16 9.87 -6.76
N THR A 14 -10.61 10.80 -7.58
CA THR A 14 -11.03 12.15 -7.16
C THR A 14 -12.35 12.18 -6.39
N THR A 15 -13.16 11.12 -6.47
CA THR A 15 -14.45 11.03 -5.77
C THR A 15 -14.27 10.72 -4.28
N ASN A 16 -13.34 9.81 -3.97
CA ASN A 16 -13.14 9.32 -2.60
C ASN A 16 -11.74 9.59 -2.05
N TYR A 17 -10.83 10.13 -2.86
CA TYR A 17 -9.43 10.43 -2.55
C TYR A 17 -8.57 9.17 -2.30
N TRP A 18 -8.98 8.03 -2.85
CA TRP A 18 -8.25 6.77 -2.74
C TRP A 18 -7.15 6.73 -3.78
N VAL A 19 -5.98 6.23 -3.41
CA VAL A 19 -4.93 5.98 -4.38
C VAL A 19 -5.01 4.52 -4.83
N GLU A 20 -5.27 4.29 -6.10
CA GLU A 20 -5.14 2.98 -6.72
C GLU A 20 -3.65 2.68 -6.86
N TRP A 21 -3.21 1.67 -6.11
CA TRP A 21 -1.84 1.22 -6.23
C TRP A 21 -1.70 0.25 -7.40
N PRO A 22 -0.54 0.24 -8.07
CA PRO A 22 -0.25 -0.79 -9.06
C PRO A 22 -0.41 -2.20 -8.47
N GLU A 23 -1.26 -2.97 -9.16
CA GLU A 23 -1.27 -4.42 -9.07
C GLU A 23 0.03 -4.94 -9.67
N GLY A 24 0.73 -5.77 -8.91
CA GLY A 24 2.00 -6.34 -9.33
C GLY A 24 2.05 -7.81 -8.97
N PRO A 25 2.63 -8.66 -9.82
CA PRO A 25 2.90 -10.03 -9.41
C PRO A 25 3.94 -10.04 -8.29
N LEU A 26 3.54 -10.58 -7.14
CA LEU A 26 4.44 -10.86 -6.03
C LEU A 26 4.98 -12.28 -6.23
N PHE A 27 6.25 -12.39 -6.61
CA PHE A 27 6.89 -13.67 -6.76
C PHE A 27 7.53 -14.06 -5.43
N PRO A 28 7.06 -15.10 -4.72
CA PRO A 28 7.78 -15.61 -3.56
C PRO A 28 9.12 -16.21 -4.01
N LYS A 29 10.02 -16.44 -3.05
CA LYS A 29 11.19 -17.29 -3.31
C LYS A 29 10.71 -18.69 -3.72
N PHE A 30 11.50 -19.42 -4.51
CA PHE A 30 11.25 -20.83 -4.82
C PHE A 30 11.00 -21.59 -3.49
N ASP A 31 9.86 -22.29 -3.42
CA ASP A 31 9.34 -23.03 -2.26
C ASP A 31 8.71 -22.26 -1.07
N ASP A 32 8.45 -20.95 -1.23
CA ASP A 32 7.73 -20.16 -0.23
C ASP A 32 6.25 -19.98 -0.61
N LYS A 33 5.35 -20.10 0.38
CA LYS A 33 3.94 -19.73 0.28
C LYS A 33 3.76 -18.31 0.79
N ILE A 34 3.18 -17.41 0.00
CA ILE A 34 2.77 -16.09 0.47
C ILE A 34 1.71 -16.26 1.55
N ASP A 35 1.88 -15.63 2.71
CA ASP A 35 0.90 -15.59 3.79
C ASP A 35 0.16 -14.27 3.84
N ARG A 36 0.90 -13.16 3.70
CA ARG A 36 0.36 -11.81 3.81
C ARG A 36 1.20 -10.81 3.03
N VAL A 37 0.54 -9.84 2.42
CA VAL A 37 1.15 -8.59 1.97
C VAL A 37 0.56 -7.43 2.77
N GLU A 38 1.40 -6.48 3.14
CA GLU A 38 1.01 -5.22 3.77
C GLU A 38 1.60 -4.07 2.96
N VAL A 39 0.82 -3.03 2.69
CA VAL A 39 1.28 -1.85 1.95
C VAL A 39 0.83 -0.58 2.64
N TRP A 40 1.72 0.39 2.70
CA TRP A 40 1.50 1.73 3.21
C TRP A 40 1.83 2.73 2.12
N LEU A 41 0.95 3.69 1.90
CA LEU A 41 1.22 4.88 1.11
C LEU A 41 1.14 6.09 2.01
N MET A 42 2.14 6.95 1.97
CA MET A 42 2.25 8.14 2.81
C MET A 42 2.61 9.35 1.96
N GLN A 43 1.84 10.43 2.05
CA GLN A 43 2.16 11.69 1.37
C GLN A 43 2.47 12.78 2.41
N LYS A 44 3.74 13.21 2.44
CA LYS A 44 4.23 14.18 3.45
C LYS A 44 3.54 15.54 3.36
N SER A 45 3.25 16.03 2.15
CA SER A 45 2.68 17.36 1.92
C SER A 45 1.28 17.53 2.48
N THR A 46 0.52 16.44 2.55
CA THR A 46 -0.87 16.41 3.04
C THR A 46 -0.99 15.71 4.39
N GLY A 47 -0.01 14.87 4.73
CA GLY A 47 -0.07 13.95 5.86
C GLY A 47 -0.95 12.72 5.59
N ALA A 48 -1.44 12.55 4.36
CA ALA A 48 -2.32 11.46 3.94
C ALA A 48 -1.65 10.09 4.09
N ILE A 49 -2.37 9.11 4.63
CA ILE A 49 -1.91 7.73 4.78
C ILE A 49 -2.99 6.75 4.31
N GLN A 50 -2.57 5.74 3.56
CA GLN A 50 -3.43 4.64 3.16
C GLN A 50 -2.74 3.33 3.44
N MET A 51 -3.48 2.39 4.03
CA MET A 51 -2.98 1.10 4.45
C MET A 51 -3.78 0.01 3.76
N THR A 52 -3.09 -1.02 3.30
CA THR A 52 -3.72 -2.27 2.91
C THR A 52 -3.03 -3.44 3.57
N TYR A 53 -3.80 -4.49 3.77
CA TYR A 53 -3.22 -5.80 3.99
C TYR A 53 -4.10 -6.85 3.31
N GLN A 54 -3.46 -7.92 2.86
CA GLN A 54 -4.14 -9.05 2.27
C GLN A 54 -3.46 -10.33 2.70
N THR A 55 -4.24 -11.28 3.22
CA THR A 55 -3.77 -12.64 3.47
C THR A 55 -3.92 -13.49 2.21
N ALA A 56 -3.15 -14.56 2.11
CA ALA A 56 -3.24 -15.53 1.02
C ALA A 56 -4.68 -16.02 0.82
N GLY A 57 -5.16 -16.08 -0.44
CA GLY A 57 -6.49 -16.65 -0.76
C GLY A 57 -7.27 -15.95 -1.87
N PHE A 58 -6.89 -14.75 -2.31
CA PHE A 58 -7.59 -14.00 -3.36
C PHE A 58 -6.73 -13.86 -4.62
N GLY A 59 -6.60 -14.94 -5.38
CA GLY A 59 -5.99 -14.96 -6.71
C GLY A 59 -4.51 -14.52 -6.79
N PRO A 60 -3.79 -14.89 -7.86
CA PRO A 60 -2.50 -14.28 -8.16
C PRO A 60 -2.72 -12.83 -8.61
N ASN A 61 -1.95 -11.90 -8.01
CA ASN A 61 -1.67 -10.56 -8.53
C ASN A 61 -2.68 -9.42 -8.28
N SER A 62 -3.70 -9.57 -7.42
CA SER A 62 -4.56 -8.43 -7.07
C SER A 62 -4.52 -8.12 -5.59
N TRP A 63 -4.41 -6.84 -5.28
CA TRP A 63 -4.58 -6.30 -3.95
C TRP A 63 -5.23 -4.94 -4.01
N ARG A 64 -6.05 -4.62 -3.01
CA ARG A 64 -6.81 -3.37 -2.98
C ARG A 64 -6.60 -2.66 -1.65
N ALA A 65 -6.22 -1.39 -1.71
CA ALA A 65 -6.24 -0.54 -0.54
C ALA A 65 -7.68 -0.13 -0.19
N ASN A 66 -8.18 -0.61 0.94
CA ASN A 66 -9.55 -0.35 1.39
C ASN A 66 -9.61 0.33 2.76
N ARG A 67 -8.46 0.57 3.41
CA ARG A 67 -8.37 1.31 4.66
C ARG A 67 -7.57 2.58 4.46
N ILE A 68 -8.24 3.69 4.72
CA ILE A 68 -7.66 5.02 4.60
C ILE A 68 -7.62 5.66 5.95
N TRP A 69 -6.50 6.34 6.22
CA TRP A 69 -6.26 7.02 7.47
C TRP A 69 -5.77 8.43 7.22
N TRP A 70 -6.57 9.41 7.62
CA TRP A 70 -6.23 10.82 7.50
C TRP A 70 -5.76 11.38 8.85
N PRO A 71 -4.77 12.29 8.90
CA PRO A 71 -4.48 13.03 10.12
C PRO A 71 -5.72 13.81 10.56
N ARG A 72 -5.98 13.82 11.87
CA ARG A 72 -7.07 14.60 12.45
C ARG A 72 -6.73 16.08 12.39
N VAL A 73 -7.72 16.90 12.11
CA VAL A 73 -7.64 18.37 12.32
C VAL A 73 -8.67 18.80 13.34
N GLN A 74 -8.41 19.94 13.96
CA GLN A 74 -9.33 20.55 14.89
C GLN A 74 -10.25 21.52 14.13
N VAL A 75 -11.53 21.18 14.01
CA VAL A 75 -12.57 22.05 13.42
C VAL A 75 -13.57 22.37 14.52
N ALA A 76 -13.78 23.67 14.78
CA ALA A 76 -14.67 24.14 15.85
C ALA A 76 -14.44 23.45 17.21
N GLY A 77 -13.16 23.20 17.55
CA GLY A 77 -12.78 22.54 18.81
C GLY A 77 -12.91 21.01 18.83
N GLN A 78 -13.43 20.39 17.77
CA GLN A 78 -13.55 18.93 17.65
C GLN A 78 -12.46 18.36 16.72
N TRP A 79 -11.90 17.21 17.10
CA TRP A 79 -11.01 16.46 16.23
C TRP A 79 -11.82 15.70 15.18
N VAL A 80 -11.76 16.16 13.94
CA VAL A 80 -12.42 15.52 12.80
C VAL A 80 -11.40 14.85 11.89
N TRP A 81 -11.80 13.73 11.29
CA TRP A 81 -11.03 13.00 10.29
C TRP A 81 -11.12 13.66 8.90
N ASP A 82 -10.94 14.98 8.84
CA ASP A 82 -11.09 15.78 7.62
C ASP A 82 -10.00 16.85 7.47
N GLY A 83 -8.77 16.51 7.84
CA GLY A 83 -7.65 17.41 7.63
C GLY A 83 -7.33 17.64 6.16
N ASP A 84 -6.32 18.48 5.90
CA ASP A 84 -5.58 18.50 4.62
C ASP A 84 -5.05 17.11 4.21
N GLY A 85 -5.17 16.13 5.10
CA GLY A 85 -4.86 14.71 5.01
C GLY A 85 -5.40 13.93 3.84
N ARG A 86 -5.98 14.51 2.78
CA ARG A 86 -6.36 13.78 1.56
C ARG A 86 -5.18 13.67 0.63
N PHE A 87 -5.06 12.56 -0.10
CA PHE A 87 -4.07 12.50 -1.17
C PHE A 87 -4.34 13.58 -2.24
N ARG A 88 -3.25 14.17 -2.73
CA ARG A 88 -3.23 15.12 -3.85
C ARG A 88 -2.22 14.63 -4.89
N PRO A 89 -2.30 15.11 -6.14
CA PRO A 89 -1.24 14.90 -7.11
C PRO A 89 0.13 15.30 -6.55
N GLY A 90 1.16 14.53 -6.88
CA GLY A 90 2.53 14.78 -6.45
C GLY A 90 3.18 13.57 -5.75
N PRO A 91 4.38 13.78 -5.21
CA PRO A 91 5.20 12.70 -4.67
C PRO A 91 4.62 12.14 -3.38
N ALA A 92 4.74 10.82 -3.22
CA ALA A 92 4.42 10.06 -2.04
C ALA A 92 5.44 8.93 -1.84
N MET A 93 5.45 8.33 -0.65
CA MET A 93 6.28 7.18 -0.31
C MET A 93 5.40 5.94 -0.19
N GLY A 94 5.65 4.96 -1.04
CA GLY A 94 5.08 3.63 -0.93
C GLY A 94 6.04 2.71 -0.19
N SER A 95 5.56 1.98 0.81
CA SER A 95 6.31 0.94 1.50
C SER A 95 5.47 -0.32 1.55
N ALA A 96 6.09 -1.49 1.39
CA ALA A 96 5.38 -2.74 1.45
C ALA A 96 6.21 -3.88 2.02
N VAL A 97 5.51 -4.83 2.62
CA VAL A 97 6.07 -6.01 3.27
C VAL A 97 5.32 -7.24 2.78
N LEU A 98 6.06 -8.22 2.26
CA LEU A 98 5.60 -9.56 1.93
C LEU A 98 6.08 -10.52 3.02
N ILE A 99 5.13 -11.22 3.62
CA ILE A 99 5.34 -12.30 4.58
C ILE A 99 5.05 -13.61 3.85
N ALA A 100 6.02 -14.52 3.85
CA ALA A 100 5.88 -15.82 3.25
C ALA A 100 6.41 -16.91 4.18
N THR A 101 5.81 -18.09 4.16
CA THR A 101 6.25 -19.25 4.95
C THR A 101 6.89 -20.29 4.04
N SER A 102 8.07 -20.76 4.43
CA SER A 102 8.77 -21.84 3.73
C SER A 102 8.06 -23.17 3.90
N LEU A 103 7.69 -23.80 2.79
CA LEU A 103 6.99 -25.08 2.78
C LEU A 103 7.86 -26.26 3.23
N PHE A 104 9.18 -26.18 3.00
CA PHE A 104 10.15 -27.21 3.42
C PHE A 104 10.99 -26.80 4.64
N GLY A 105 10.85 -25.57 5.13
CA GLY A 105 11.63 -25.00 6.22
C GLY A 105 11.00 -25.13 7.62
N PHE A 106 10.08 -26.07 7.84
CA PHE A 106 9.34 -26.25 9.11
C PHE A 106 8.55 -25.00 9.55
N GLY A 107 7.92 -24.28 8.61
CA GLY A 107 7.10 -23.12 8.96
C GLY A 107 7.89 -21.83 9.25
N LYS A 108 9.18 -21.77 8.90
CA LYS A 108 9.96 -20.52 8.96
C LYS A 108 9.34 -19.44 8.09
N GLN A 109 9.19 -18.24 8.65
CA GLN A 109 8.73 -17.06 7.92
C GLN A 109 9.90 -16.27 7.31
N SER A 110 9.73 -15.90 6.06
CA SER A 110 10.55 -14.97 5.29
C SER A 110 9.82 -13.62 5.19
N TYR A 111 10.55 -12.53 5.39
CA TYR A 111 10.06 -11.18 5.23
C TYR A 111 10.81 -10.50 4.09
N PHE A 112 10.07 -9.93 3.14
CA PHE A 112 10.62 -9.12 2.07
C PHE A 112 9.96 -7.75 2.15
N TRP A 113 10.76 -6.69 2.17
CA TRP A 113 10.24 -5.34 2.25
C TRP A 113 10.90 -4.46 1.20
N TRP A 114 10.15 -3.49 0.70
CA TRP A 114 10.65 -2.47 -0.22
C TRP A 114 9.97 -1.15 0.09
N SER A 115 10.65 -0.07 -0.29
CA SER A 115 10.13 1.29 -0.20
C SER A 115 10.58 2.04 -1.45
N GLU A 116 9.69 2.83 -2.01
CA GLU A 116 9.97 3.59 -3.23
C GLU A 116 9.15 4.89 -3.26
N GLU A 117 9.69 5.88 -3.97
CA GLU A 117 8.96 7.08 -4.32
C GLU A 117 7.93 6.75 -5.40
N VAL A 118 6.72 7.26 -5.23
CA VAL A 118 5.61 7.09 -6.16
C VAL A 118 4.98 8.43 -6.44
N GLU A 119 4.74 8.70 -7.72
CA GLU A 119 4.04 9.89 -8.18
C GLU A 119 2.54 9.61 -8.22
N ILE A 120 1.77 10.38 -7.44
CA ILE A 120 0.30 10.34 -7.47
C ILE A 120 -0.17 11.25 -8.61
N VAL A 121 -0.99 10.71 -9.51
CA VAL A 121 -1.57 11.45 -10.63
C VAL A 121 -3.09 11.40 -10.61
N ILE A 122 -3.75 12.45 -11.10
CA ILE A 122 -5.18 12.37 -11.44
C ILE A 122 -5.28 11.72 -12.82
N VAL A 123 -6.11 10.68 -12.92
CA VAL A 123 -6.50 10.15 -14.22
C VAL A 123 -7.84 10.80 -14.61
N PRO A 124 -7.99 11.30 -15.85
CA PRO A 124 -9.25 11.85 -16.35
C PRO A 124 -10.41 10.86 -16.26
#